data_AF-C7JAC1-F1
#
_entry.id   AF-C7JAC1-F1
#
_cell.length_a   1.000
_cell.length_b   1.000
_cell.length_c   1.000
_cell.angle_alpha   90.00
_cell.angle_beta   90.00
_cell.angle_gamma   90.00
#
_symmetry.space_group_name_H-M   'P 1'
#
loop_
_entity.id
_entity.type
_entity.pdbx_description
1 polymer ?
#
loop_
_entity_poly.entity_id
_entity_poly.type
_entity_poly.pdbx_seq_one_letter_code
_entity_poly.pdbx_strand_id
1 'polypeptide(L)'
;MQATQHCLSHCGEIDQLQKIYKDGQTKPQVVVFVGTLVRDYAGIGLTITGSSPCKWYINLDIPDVLELKERFSVNFQPIKWVENAAPAFNQDTPEEKTIKEILKLNPHKYKIYSTP
;
A
#
# COMPACT_ATOMS: atom_id res chain seq x y z
N MET A 1 -13.94 -5.09 7.40
CA MET A 1 -13.04 -5.06 8.57
C MET A 1 -12.16 -6.32 8.73
N GLN A 2 -12.05 -7.22 7.73
CA GLN A 2 -11.29 -8.48 7.84
C GLN A 2 -10.04 -8.59 6.96
N ALA A 3 -9.90 -7.78 5.90
CA ALA A 3 -8.81 -7.94 4.93
C ALA A 3 -7.43 -7.58 5.49
N THR A 4 -7.35 -6.59 6.38
CA THR A 4 -6.06 -6.16 6.97
C THR A 4 -5.56 -7.13 8.05
N GLN A 5 -6.45 -7.91 8.66
CA GLN A 5 -6.12 -8.84 9.74
C GLN A 5 -5.74 -10.24 9.23
N HIS A 6 -6.12 -10.60 8.00
CA HIS A 6 -5.81 -11.90 7.41
C HIS A 6 -4.36 -12.03 6.91
N CYS A 7 -3.60 -10.93 6.81
CA CYS A 7 -2.22 -10.95 6.31
C CYS A 7 -1.14 -11.12 7.40
N LEU A 8 -1.50 -11.22 8.68
CA LEU A 8 -0.53 -11.19 9.80
C LEU A 8 -0.54 -12.45 10.68
N SER A 9 -1.18 -13.54 10.25
CA SER A 9 -1.46 -14.69 11.13
C SER A 9 -0.47 -15.85 11.00
N HIS A 10 0.85 -15.58 10.95
CA HIS A 10 1.86 -16.61 11.16
C HIS A 10 2.92 -16.13 12.16
N CYS A 11 3.13 -16.90 13.24
CA CYS A 11 4.09 -16.63 14.33
C CYS A 11 5.55 -16.38 13.89
N GLY A 12 5.91 -16.53 12.61
CA GLY A 12 7.23 -16.18 12.07
C GLY A 12 7.38 -14.74 11.56
N GLU A 13 6.28 -13.99 11.36
CA GLU A 13 6.31 -12.61 10.83
C GLU A 13 6.48 -11.54 11.92
N ILE A 14 6.03 -11.79 13.15
CA ILE A 14 6.10 -10.82 14.25
C ILE A 14 7.56 -10.52 14.64
N ASP A 15 8.41 -11.55 14.71
CA ASP A 15 9.84 -11.39 15.02
C ASP A 15 10.57 -10.62 13.91
N GLN A 16 10.15 -10.80 12.65
CA GLN A 16 10.68 -10.04 11.52
C GLN A 16 10.27 -8.57 11.60
N LEU A 17 9.02 -8.27 11.95
CA LEU A 17 8.53 -6.90 12.14
C LEU A 17 9.24 -6.19 13.28
N GLN A 18 9.46 -6.87 14.41
CA GLN A 18 10.23 -6.30 15.53
C GLN A 18 11.69 -6.01 15.13
N LYS A 19 12.31 -6.91 14.37
CA LYS A 19 13.66 -6.70 13.85
C LYS A 19 13.71 -5.49 12.90
N ILE A 20 12.77 -5.39 11.97
CA ILE A 20 12.68 -4.25 11.04
C ILE A 20 12.49 -2.94 11.81
N TYR A 21 11.63 -2.93 12.84
CA TYR A 21 11.42 -1.75 13.67
C TYR A 21 12.69 -1.35 14.42
N LYS A 22 13.38 -2.32 15.04
CA LYS A 22 14.63 -2.11 15.78
C LYS A 22 15.73 -1.59 14.86
N ASP A 23 15.93 -2.22 13.71
CA ASP A 23 16.92 -1.78 12.72
C ASP A 23 16.54 -0.39 12.18
N GLY A 24 15.24 -0.15 11.99
CA GLY A 24 14.65 1.11 11.56
C GLY A 24 14.75 2.26 12.55
N GLN A 25 15.29 2.04 13.76
CA GLN A 25 15.67 3.13 14.67
C GLN A 25 17.03 3.73 14.33
N THR A 26 17.88 3.01 13.58
CA THR A 26 19.27 3.42 13.32
C THR A 26 19.65 3.42 11.84
N LYS A 27 18.87 2.74 10.99
CA LYS A 27 19.17 2.55 9.57
C LYS A 27 17.91 2.75 8.71
N PRO A 28 18.04 3.33 7.51
CA PRO A 28 16.93 3.38 6.55
C PRO A 28 16.39 1.97 6.24
N GLN A 29 15.07 1.84 6.24
CA GLN A 29 14.37 0.63 5.80
C GLN A 29 13.72 0.91 4.45
N VAL A 30 13.86 -0.01 3.50
CA VAL A 30 13.30 0.14 2.14
C VAL A 30 12.26 -0.94 1.91
N VAL A 31 11.09 -0.54 1.40
CA VAL A 31 10.02 -1.46 1.00
C VAL A 31 9.89 -1.41 -0.52
N VAL A 32 9.92 -2.58 -1.15
CA VAL A 32 9.70 -2.76 -2.59
C VAL A 32 8.31 -3.34 -2.78
N PHE A 33 7.45 -2.60 -3.49
CA PHE A 33 6.11 -3.04 -3.85
C PHE A 33 6.10 -3.59 -5.27
N VAL A 34 5.49 -4.75 -5.47
CA VAL A 34 5.40 -5.43 -6.77
C VAL A 34 3.94 -5.69 -7.13
N GLY A 35 3.58 -5.41 -8.38
CA GLY A 35 2.25 -5.66 -8.91
C GLY A 35 1.20 -4.63 -8.46
N THR A 36 1.61 -3.44 -8.05
CA THR A 36 0.69 -2.38 -7.64
C THR A 36 0.04 -1.67 -8.83
N LEU A 37 -1.14 -1.12 -8.60
CA LEU A 37 -1.87 -0.35 -9.58
C LEU A 37 -1.87 1.13 -9.23
N VAL A 38 -1.37 1.94 -10.16
CA VAL A 38 -1.37 3.40 -10.05
C VAL A 38 -2.75 3.93 -10.44
N ARG A 39 -3.36 4.73 -9.57
CA ARG A 39 -4.66 5.37 -9.82
C ARG A 39 -4.64 6.79 -9.31
N ASP A 40 -5.16 7.70 -10.10
CA ASP A 40 -5.44 9.06 -9.67
C ASP A 40 -6.90 9.16 -9.23
N TYR A 41 -7.12 9.52 -7.96
CA TYR A 41 -8.46 9.66 -7.38
C TYR A 41 -8.75 11.15 -7.12
N ALA A 42 -9.89 11.62 -7.60
CA ALA A 42 -10.33 12.99 -7.37
C ALA A 42 -10.36 13.32 -5.86
N GLY A 43 -9.72 14.44 -5.47
CA GLY A 43 -9.62 14.88 -4.08
C GLY A 43 -8.51 14.21 -3.24
N ILE A 44 -7.83 13.19 -3.78
CA ILE A 44 -6.73 12.47 -3.10
C ILE A 44 -5.43 12.57 -3.90
N GLY A 45 -5.53 12.59 -5.23
CA GLY A 45 -4.40 12.65 -6.15
C GLY A 45 -3.88 11.26 -6.54
N LEU A 46 -2.62 11.24 -6.98
CA LEU A 46 -1.94 10.03 -7.45
C LEU A 46 -1.68 9.06 -6.30
N THR A 47 -2.24 7.87 -6.40
CA THR A 47 -2.14 6.80 -5.40
C THR A 47 -1.63 5.50 -5.99
N ILE A 48 -1.08 4.65 -5.11
CA ILE A 48 -0.67 3.29 -5.42
C ILE A 48 -1.59 2.35 -4.64
N THR A 49 -2.26 1.45 -5.34
CA THR A 49 -3.21 0.49 -4.75
C THR A 49 -2.72 -0.93 -4.91
N GLY A 50 -2.85 -1.70 -3.82
CA GLY A 50 -2.59 -3.14 -3.82
C GLY A 50 -3.85 -3.94 -4.15
N SER A 51 -3.69 -5.08 -4.83
CA SER A 51 -4.71 -6.10 -5.05
C SER A 51 -4.17 -7.47 -4.62
N SER A 52 -4.96 -8.54 -4.70
CA SER A 52 -4.52 -9.90 -4.31
C SER A 52 -3.15 -10.35 -4.84
N PRO A 53 -2.72 -10.05 -6.08
CA PRO A 53 -1.38 -10.42 -6.56
C PRO A 53 -0.24 -9.55 -6.03
N CYS A 54 -0.53 -8.45 -5.31
CA CYS A 54 0.51 -7.56 -4.82
C CYS A 54 1.36 -8.22 -3.76
N LYS A 55 2.68 -8.06 -3.91
CA LYS A 55 3.67 -8.49 -2.94
C LYS A 55 4.48 -7.31 -2.50
N TRP A 56 4.98 -7.37 -1.28
CA TRP A 56 5.93 -6.40 -0.76
C TRP A 56 7.11 -7.14 -0.15
N TYR A 57 8.28 -6.52 -0.26
CA TYR A 57 9.53 -7.05 0.26
C TYR A 57 10.25 -5.94 1.00
N ILE A 58 10.87 -6.26 2.13
CA ILE A 58 11.60 -5.29 2.94
C ILE A 58 13.09 -5.61 2.86
N ASN A 59 13.90 -4.60 2.57
CA ASN A 59 15.35 -4.69 2.55
C ASN A 59 15.89 -5.80 1.63
N LEU A 60 15.34 -5.94 0.42
CA LEU A 60 15.90 -6.84 -0.59
C LEU A 60 17.39 -6.57 -0.80
N ASP A 61 18.15 -7.64 -0.96
CA ASP A 61 19.58 -7.59 -1.26
C ASP A 61 19.80 -7.45 -2.76
N ILE A 62 19.45 -6.26 -3.28
CA ILE A 62 19.63 -5.88 -4.68
C ILE A 62 20.29 -4.50 -4.78
N PRO A 63 21.08 -4.23 -5.84
CA PRO A 63 21.84 -2.98 -5.97
C PRO A 63 20.99 -1.73 -5.76
N ASP A 64 19.81 -1.65 -6.38
CA ASP A 64 18.92 -0.50 -6.32
C ASP A 64 18.47 -0.17 -4.87
N VAL A 65 18.23 -1.21 -4.05
CA VAL A 65 17.82 -1.04 -2.66
C VAL A 65 18.99 -0.59 -1.79
N LEU A 66 20.19 -1.11 -2.04
CA LEU A 66 21.40 -0.70 -1.34
C LEU A 66 21.75 0.76 -1.65
N GLU A 67 21.71 1.13 -2.92
CA GLU A 67 21.93 2.51 -3.37
C GLU A 67 20.90 3.47 -2.76
N LEU A 68 19.61 3.08 -2.74
CA LEU A 68 18.57 3.89 -2.14
C LEU A 68 18.80 4.10 -0.63
N LYS A 69 19.23 3.06 0.09
CA LYS A 69 19.57 3.18 1.52
C LYS A 69 20.71 4.17 1.76
N GLU A 70 21.77 4.12 0.96
CA GLU A 70 22.90 5.04 1.09
C GLU A 70 22.47 6.48 0.84
N ARG A 71 21.72 6.72 -0.25
CA ARG A 71 21.20 8.06 -0.59
C ARG A 71 20.34 8.66 0.51
N PHE A 72 19.52 7.85 1.19
CA PHE A 72 18.64 8.30 2.27
C PHE A 72 19.28 8.25 3.66
N SER A 73 20.51 7.77 3.80
CA SER A 73 21.21 7.75 5.09
C SER A 73 21.54 9.15 5.62
N VAL A 74 21.68 10.14 4.73
CA VAL A 74 22.00 11.54 5.10
C VAL A 74 20.82 12.25 5.79
N ASN A 75 19.58 11.94 5.39
CA ASN A 75 18.36 12.56 5.92
C ASN A 75 17.47 11.55 6.65
N PHE A 76 18.09 10.53 7.24
CA PHE A 76 17.39 9.44 7.90
C PHE A 76 16.52 9.95 9.06
N GLN A 77 15.31 9.38 9.16
CA GLN A 77 14.41 9.57 10.29
C GLN A 77 14.02 8.19 10.85
N PRO A 78 14.12 7.97 12.17
CA PRO A 78 13.67 6.73 12.79
C PRO A 78 12.22 6.40 12.47
N ILE A 79 11.93 5.11 12.26
CA ILE A 79 10.56 4.64 12.05
C ILE A 79 9.71 4.93 13.29
N LYS A 80 8.58 5.62 13.08
CA LYS A 80 7.57 5.83 14.11
C LYS A 80 6.48 4.77 13.99
N TRP A 81 6.17 4.13 15.09
CA TRP A 81 5.00 3.26 15.16
C TRP A 81 3.74 4.12 15.19
N VAL A 82 2.78 3.82 14.32
CA VAL A 82 1.49 4.52 14.29
C VAL A 82 0.43 3.53 14.75
N GLU A 83 -0.14 3.77 15.93
CA GLU A 83 -1.17 2.90 16.52
C GLU A 83 -2.51 3.01 15.78
N ASN A 84 -2.75 4.17 15.17
CA ASN A 84 -3.95 4.42 14.37
C ASN A 84 -3.73 3.88 12.95
N ALA A 85 -4.61 2.99 12.50
CA ALA A 85 -4.67 2.64 11.09
C ALA A 85 -4.78 3.92 10.26
N ALA A 86 -4.01 4.02 9.19
CA ALA A 86 -4.22 5.06 8.20
C ALA A 86 -5.71 5.04 7.80
N PRO A 87 -6.36 6.21 7.62
CA PRO A 87 -7.75 6.25 7.19
C PRO A 87 -7.87 5.37 5.96
N ALA A 88 -8.60 4.25 6.08
CA ALA A 88 -8.82 3.38 4.95
C ALA A 88 -9.52 4.23 3.89
N PHE A 89 -8.96 4.29 2.68
CA PHE A 89 -9.77 4.75 1.57
C PHE A 89 -10.91 3.75 1.46
N ASN A 90 -12.13 4.22 1.73
CA ASN A 90 -13.34 3.42 1.56
C ASN A 90 -13.46 3.16 0.05
N GLN A 91 -12.81 2.10 -0.42
CA GLN A 91 -13.26 1.45 -1.63
C GLN A 91 -14.67 0.96 -1.31
N ASP A 92 -15.65 1.42 -2.09
CA ASP A 92 -16.98 0.84 -2.04
C ASP A 92 -16.84 -0.68 -2.09
N THR A 93 -17.58 -1.37 -1.22
CA THR A 93 -17.61 -2.83 -1.21
C THR A 93 -17.91 -3.29 -2.64
N PRO A 94 -17.02 -4.06 -3.30
CA PRO A 94 -17.27 -4.51 -4.66
C PRO A 94 -18.60 -5.26 -4.71
N GLU A 95 -19.55 -4.74 -5.48
CA GLU A 95 -20.84 -5.39 -5.69
C GLU A 95 -20.68 -6.41 -6.83
N GLU A 96 -20.97 -7.68 -6.55
CA GLU A 96 -21.05 -8.68 -7.62
C GLU A 96 -22.21 -8.33 -8.55
N LYS A 97 -21.92 -8.25 -9.85
CA LYS A 97 -22.91 -7.98 -10.90
C LYS A 97 -22.80 -9.03 -11.99
N THR A 98 -23.95 -9.48 -12.48
CA THR A 98 -24.04 -10.33 -13.67
C THR A 98 -23.65 -9.55 -14.93
N ILE A 99 -23.27 -10.25 -16.00
CA ILE A 99 -22.96 -9.65 -17.30
C ILE A 99 -24.12 -8.75 -17.79
N LYS A 100 -25.37 -9.18 -17.59
CA LYS A 100 -26.56 -8.39 -17.98
C LYS A 100 -26.68 -7.07 -17.21
N GLU A 101 -26.25 -7.04 -15.95
CA GLU A 101 -26.27 -5.82 -15.14
C GLU A 101 -25.12 -4.89 -15.51
N ILE A 102 -23.93 -5.44 -15.78
CA ILE A 102 -22.77 -4.67 -16.25
C ILE A 102 -23.10 -3.97 -17.58
N LEU A 103 -23.74 -4.65 -18.52
CA LEU A 103 -24.15 -4.05 -19.81
C LEU A 103 -25.19 -2.93 -19.66
N LYS A 104 -25.93 -2.89 -18.54
CA LYS A 104 -26.87 -1.82 -18.22
C LYS A 104 -26.21 -0.66 -17.48
N LEU A 105 -24.97 -0.82 -17.01
CA LEU A 105 -24.22 0.29 -16.43
C LEU A 105 -23.90 1.27 -17.54
N ASN A 106 -24.35 2.51 -17.38
CA ASN A 106 -23.94 3.59 -18.25
C ASN A 106 -22.53 4.03 -17.81
N PRO A 107 -21.48 3.79 -18.63
CA PRO A 107 -20.10 4.13 -18.28
C PRO A 107 -19.87 5.64 -18.10
N HIS A 108 -20.82 6.48 -18.51
CA HIS A 108 -20.77 7.94 -18.36
C HIS A 108 -21.64 8.46 -17.20
N LYS A 109 -22.31 7.60 -16.43
CA LYS A 109 -23.19 8.02 -15.33
C LYS A 109 -22.42 8.66 -14.17
N TYR A 110 -21.15 8.30 -14.01
CA TYR A 110 -20.23 8.86 -13.02
C TYR A 110 -19.17 9.73 -13.69
N LYS A 111 -19.59 10.76 -14.45
CA LYS A 111 -18.69 11.87 -14.75
C LYS A 111 -18.51 12.67 -13.47
N ILE A 112 -17.32 12.63 -12.88
CA ILE A 112 -16.92 13.55 -11.83
C ILE A 112 -16.77 14.91 -12.51
N TYR A 113 -17.79 15.76 -12.46
CA TYR A 113 -17.58 17.18 -12.75
C TYR A 113 -16.80 17.75 -11.57
N SER A 114 -15.51 18.03 -11.78
CA SER A 114 -14.80 18.98 -10.93
C SER A 114 -15.48 20.32 -11.09
N THR A 115 -16.22 20.77 -10.07
CA THR A 115 -16.61 22.18 -9.98
C THR A 115 -15.34 23.04 -9.95
N PRO A 116 -15.28 24.12 -10.75
CA PRO A 116 -14.12 25.03 -10.80
C PRO A 116 -13.87 25.75 -9.48
#